data_AF-A0A847CR81-F1
#
_entry.id   AF-A0A847CR81-F1
#
_cell.length_a   1.000
_cell.length_b   1.000
_cell.length_c   1.000
_cell.angle_alpha   90.00
_cell.angle_beta   90.00
_cell.angle_gamma   90.00
#
_symmetry.space_group_name_H-M   'P 1'
#
loop_
_entity.id
_entity.type
_entity.pdbx_description
1 polymer ?
#
loop_
_entity_poly.entity_id
_entity_poly.type
_entity_poly.pdbx_seq_one_letter_code
_entity_poly.pdbx_strand_id
1 'polypeptide(L)'
;MVETNVTDDGRVLITDQGETLTYTGLEVIRPDGTVISHESRGGSLVSAAAVTVGEVFVEISHVGDGPEGGELVMVATYPDGSTAVALGGLVSPERPAAVSESWPAAVDLTLGLFDTETIDSGSKSDVEDFLQVLLSVMYDG
;
A
#
# COMPACT_ATOMS: atom_id res chain seq x y z
N MET A 1 4.73 -0.51 -23.27
CA MET A 1 5.24 -1.65 -22.47
C MET A 1 5.12 -1.16 -21.06
N VAL A 2 4.29 -1.82 -20.28
CA VAL A 2 4.14 -1.45 -18.88
C VAL A 2 5.40 -1.84 -18.13
N GLU A 3 5.95 -0.91 -17.36
CA GLU A 3 7.09 -1.14 -16.50
C GLU A 3 6.72 -0.76 -15.07
N THR A 4 6.99 -1.68 -14.14
CA THR A 4 6.84 -1.44 -12.69
C THR A 4 8.22 -1.58 -12.07
N ASN A 5 8.69 -0.54 -11.40
CA ASN A 5 10.02 -0.47 -10.81
C ASN A 5 9.95 -0.01 -9.36
N VAL A 6 10.70 -0.68 -8.48
CA VAL A 6 10.94 -0.22 -7.11
C VAL A 6 12.32 0.41 -7.07
N THR A 7 12.36 1.68 -6.66
CA THR A 7 13.59 2.46 -6.56
C THR A 7 14.36 2.14 -5.27
N ASP A 8 15.65 2.47 -5.22
CA ASP A 8 16.51 2.21 -4.05
C ASP A 8 16.01 2.89 -2.76
N ASP A 9 15.22 3.96 -2.88
CA ASP A 9 14.59 4.68 -1.77
C ASP A 9 13.15 4.19 -1.47
N GLY A 10 12.74 3.06 -2.05
CA GLY A 10 11.48 2.38 -1.75
C GLY A 10 10.25 2.89 -2.51
N ARG A 11 10.40 3.87 -3.41
CA ARG A 11 9.26 4.34 -4.22
C ARG A 11 8.93 3.35 -5.31
N VAL A 12 7.63 3.11 -5.53
CA VAL A 12 7.10 2.32 -6.63
C VAL A 12 6.76 3.24 -7.79
N LEU A 13 7.29 2.94 -8.98
CA LEU A 13 7.02 3.64 -10.22
C LEU A 13 6.24 2.72 -11.16
N ILE A 14 5.09 3.17 -11.64
CA ILE A 14 4.35 2.51 -12.72
C ILE A 14 4.42 3.42 -13.93
N THR A 15 5.01 2.91 -15.02
CA THR A 15 5.17 3.65 -16.28
C THR A 15 4.53 2.90 -17.43
N ASP A 16 3.69 3.60 -18.19
CA ASP A 16 3.17 3.12 -19.46
C ASP A 16 2.89 4.28 -20.42
N GLN A 17 3.10 4.05 -21.72
CA GLN A 17 2.90 5.05 -22.79
C GLN A 17 3.56 6.43 -22.56
N GLY A 18 4.63 6.51 -21.76
CA GLY A 18 5.33 7.75 -21.43
C GLY A 18 4.72 8.52 -20.25
N GLU A 19 3.69 7.97 -19.61
CA GLU A 19 3.13 8.44 -18.36
C GLU A 19 3.73 7.66 -17.18
N THR A 20 4.01 8.35 -16.07
CA THR A 20 4.55 7.73 -14.87
C THR A 20 3.76 8.16 -13.65
N LEU A 21 3.34 7.19 -12.85
CA LEU A 21 2.84 7.38 -11.50
C LEU A 21 3.92 7.00 -10.49
N THR A 22 4.07 7.80 -9.45
CA THR A 22 4.96 7.51 -8.32
C THR A 22 4.14 7.26 -7.07
N TYR A 23 4.44 6.17 -6.36
CA TYR A 23 3.83 5.78 -5.10
C TYR A 23 4.92 5.65 -4.03
N THR A 24 4.65 6.15 -2.82
CA THR A 24 5.61 6.17 -1.71
C THR A 24 5.07 5.54 -0.42
N GLY A 25 3.89 4.93 -0.47
CA GLY A 25 3.09 4.60 0.72
C GLY A 25 2.32 5.79 1.25
N LEU A 26 2.99 6.93 1.45
CA LEU A 26 2.39 8.15 2.04
C LEU A 26 1.74 9.07 0.99
N GLU A 27 2.29 9.04 -0.22
CA GLU A 27 1.90 9.91 -1.32
C GLU A 27 1.79 9.16 -2.64
N VAL A 28 0.87 9.63 -3.48
CA VAL A 28 0.79 9.26 -4.89
C VAL A 28 0.90 10.50 -5.77
N ILE A 29 1.88 10.50 -6.67
CA ILE A 29 2.11 11.56 -7.65
C ILE A 29 1.63 11.02 -9.01
N ARG A 30 0.59 11.66 -9.56
CA ARG A 30 0.00 11.30 -10.86
C ARG A 30 0.85 11.81 -12.03
N PRO A 31 0.66 11.28 -13.25
CA PRO A 31 1.35 11.77 -14.45
C PRO A 31 1.17 13.26 -14.73
N ASP A 32 0.03 13.84 -14.33
CA ASP A 32 -0.29 15.26 -14.48
C ASP A 32 0.35 16.17 -13.41
N GLY A 33 1.11 15.59 -12.48
CA GLY A 33 1.75 16.29 -11.36
C GLY A 33 0.84 16.49 -10.14
N THR A 34 -0.41 16.02 -10.18
CA THR A 34 -1.30 16.03 -9.01
C THR A 34 -0.73 15.11 -7.92
N VAL A 35 -0.65 15.62 -6.70
CA VAL A 35 -0.21 14.86 -5.53
C VAL A 35 -1.41 14.52 -4.66
N ILE A 36 -1.54 13.23 -4.34
CA ILE A 36 -2.45 12.71 -3.32
C ILE A 36 -1.58 12.35 -2.13
N SER A 37 -1.57 13.19 -1.09
CA SER A 37 -0.89 12.92 0.17
C SER A 37 -1.90 12.52 1.24
N HIS A 38 -1.61 11.50 2.03
CA HIS A 38 -2.39 11.19 3.22
C HIS A 38 -1.55 11.45 4.48
N GLU A 39 -1.79 12.59 5.14
CA GLU A 39 -1.34 12.76 6.51
C GLU A 39 -2.42 12.16 7.43
N SER A 40 -2.19 10.96 7.99
CA SER A 40 -3.05 10.51 9.08
C SER A 40 -2.84 11.44 10.28
N ARG A 41 -3.74 12.42 10.42
CA ARG A 41 -3.86 13.29 11.61
C ARG A 41 -4.97 12.80 12.54
N GLY A 42 -5.23 11.49 12.57
CA GLY A 42 -6.26 10.89 13.42
C GLY A 42 -7.70 11.13 12.92
N GLY A 43 -7.91 11.09 11.60
CA GLY A 43 -9.22 11.28 10.98
C GLY A 43 -9.81 9.96 10.47
N SER A 44 -11.12 9.73 10.71
CA SER A 44 -11.86 8.52 10.32
C SER A 44 -12.23 8.43 8.83
N LEU A 45 -11.47 9.07 7.94
CA LEU A 45 -11.83 9.21 6.53
C LEU A 45 -11.19 8.09 5.70
N VAL A 46 -12.05 7.19 5.20
CA VAL A 46 -11.70 6.27 4.11
C VAL A 46 -11.71 7.07 2.81
N SER A 47 -10.54 7.37 2.27
CA SER A 47 -10.40 7.99 0.94
C SER A 47 -9.94 6.94 -0.06
N ALA A 48 -10.67 6.81 -1.17
CA ALA A 48 -10.25 6.04 -2.33
C ALA A 48 -10.07 6.99 -3.52
N ALA A 49 -9.02 6.77 -4.31
CA ALA A 49 -8.76 7.46 -5.56
C ALA A 49 -8.42 6.45 -6.64
N ALA A 50 -8.79 6.75 -7.88
CA ALA A 50 -8.38 5.98 -9.04
C ALA A 50 -7.74 6.89 -10.07
N VAL A 51 -6.81 6.35 -10.84
CA VAL A 51 -6.11 7.03 -11.92
C VAL A 51 -5.72 6.01 -12.99
N THR A 52 -5.63 6.47 -14.23
CA THR A 52 -5.10 5.68 -15.34
C THR A 52 -3.69 6.16 -15.66
N VAL A 53 -2.78 5.23 -15.93
CA VAL A 53 -1.41 5.48 -16.39
C VAL A 53 -1.22 4.71 -17.69
N GLY A 54 -1.31 5.39 -18.84
CA GLY A 54 -1.42 4.71 -20.13
C GLY A 54 -2.64 3.79 -20.17
N GLU A 55 -2.43 2.47 -20.23
CA GLU A 55 -3.49 1.46 -20.15
C GLU A 55 -3.65 0.81 -18.77
N VAL A 56 -2.82 1.16 -17.80
CA VAL A 56 -2.87 0.62 -16.43
C VAL A 56 -3.93 1.36 -15.61
N PHE A 57 -4.81 0.61 -14.95
CA PHE A 57 -5.76 1.16 -14.00
C PHE A 57 -5.19 1.04 -12.58
N VAL A 58 -5.07 2.15 -11.87
CA VAL A 58 -4.49 2.20 -10.52
C VAL A 58 -5.54 2.69 -9.53
N GLU A 59 -5.83 1.85 -8.53
CA GLU A 59 -6.67 2.16 -7.38
C GLU A 59 -5.78 2.43 -6.16
N ILE A 60 -6.16 3.42 -5.36
CA ILE A 60 -5.44 3.87 -4.17
C ILE A 60 -6.47 3.94 -3.05
N SER A 61 -6.25 3.21 -1.97
CA SER A 61 -7.18 3.15 -0.84
C SER A 61 -6.46 3.40 0.48
N HIS A 62 -7.05 4.23 1.34
CA HIS A 62 -6.62 4.33 2.73
C HIS A 62 -7.36 3.29 3.58
N VAL A 63 -6.64 2.35 4.17
CA VAL A 63 -7.25 1.17 4.83
C VAL A 63 -7.19 1.18 6.36
N GLY A 64 -6.49 2.12 6.99
CA GLY A 64 -6.42 2.27 8.44
C GLY A 64 -5.17 3.01 8.89
N ASP A 65 -4.96 3.12 10.20
CA ASP A 65 -3.80 3.79 10.81
C ASP A 65 -2.78 2.75 11.30
N GLY A 66 -1.67 2.63 10.60
CA GLY A 66 -0.47 1.89 10.98
C GLY A 66 0.42 2.69 11.93
N PRO A 67 1.71 2.33 12.06
CA PRO A 67 2.57 2.82 13.13
C PRO A 67 2.99 4.29 12.95
N GLU A 68 3.04 4.75 11.71
CA GLU A 68 3.54 6.07 11.32
C GLU A 68 2.48 6.93 10.60
N GLY A 69 1.33 6.34 10.25
CA GLY A 69 0.28 6.96 9.44
C GLY A 69 0.65 7.04 7.96
N GLY A 70 -0.35 6.92 7.09
CA GLY A 70 -0.18 7.06 5.64
C GLY A 70 -0.19 5.72 4.90
N GLU A 71 -1.18 4.88 5.20
CA GLU A 71 -1.34 3.54 4.64
C GLU A 71 -2.19 3.62 3.37
N LEU A 72 -1.67 4.31 2.34
CA LEU A 72 -2.25 4.19 1.02
C LEU A 72 -1.88 2.82 0.48
N VAL A 73 -2.85 1.95 0.26
CA VAL A 73 -2.67 0.71 -0.49
C VAL A 73 -2.90 1.00 -1.96
N MET A 74 -1.98 0.58 -2.81
CA MET A 74 -2.11 0.71 -4.26
C MET A 74 -2.38 -0.66 -4.87
N VAL A 75 -3.38 -0.74 -5.75
CA VAL A 75 -3.63 -1.87 -6.62
C VAL A 75 -3.55 -1.41 -8.07
N ALA A 76 -2.60 -1.94 -8.83
CA ALA A 76 -2.48 -1.68 -10.25
C ALA A 76 -2.98 -2.89 -11.03
N THR A 77 -3.95 -2.70 -11.92
CA THR A 77 -4.45 -3.71 -12.84
C THR A 77 -3.88 -3.45 -14.23
N TYR A 78 -3.13 -4.41 -14.74
CA TYR A 78 -2.49 -4.35 -16.05
C TYR A 78 -3.44 -4.78 -17.18
N PRO A 79 -3.15 -4.43 -18.44
CA PRO A 79 -4.02 -4.77 -19.58
C PRO A 79 -4.26 -6.26 -19.80
N ASP A 80 -3.38 -7.13 -19.30
CA ASP A 80 -3.54 -8.58 -19.34
C ASP A 80 -4.41 -9.15 -18.20
N GLY A 81 -4.92 -8.27 -17.31
CA GLY A 81 -5.74 -8.60 -16.17
C GLY A 81 -4.95 -9.01 -14.92
N SER A 82 -3.62 -9.08 -14.98
CA SER A 82 -2.79 -9.30 -13.79
C SER A 82 -2.79 -8.05 -12.90
N THR A 83 -2.57 -8.27 -11.60
CA THR A 83 -2.54 -7.19 -10.61
C THR A 83 -1.20 -7.13 -9.90
N ALA A 84 -0.81 -5.93 -9.50
CA ALA A 84 0.29 -5.72 -8.57
C ALA A 84 -0.18 -4.84 -7.41
N VAL A 85 0.19 -5.23 -6.19
CA VAL A 85 -0.28 -4.61 -4.96
C VAL A 85 0.90 -4.08 -4.15
N ALA A 86 0.80 -2.85 -3.67
CA ALA A 86 1.76 -2.25 -2.75
C ALA A 86 1.01 -1.82 -1.47
N LEU A 87 1.57 -2.13 -0.30
CA LEU A 87 0.94 -1.85 0.99
C LEU A 87 1.57 -0.65 1.73
N GLY A 88 2.72 -0.17 1.26
CA GLY A 88 3.37 1.01 1.81
C GLY A 88 3.72 0.85 3.28
N GLY A 89 3.41 1.87 4.09
CA GLY A 89 3.70 1.88 5.53
C GLY A 89 2.84 0.94 6.38
N LEU A 90 1.89 0.21 5.78
CA LEU A 90 0.97 -0.65 6.54
C LEU A 90 1.69 -1.88 7.14
N VAL A 91 2.73 -2.39 6.47
CA VAL A 91 3.53 -3.52 6.92
C VAL A 91 4.94 -3.01 7.21
N SER A 92 5.47 -3.34 8.39
CA SER A 92 6.81 -2.92 8.81
C SER A 92 7.68 -4.13 9.12
N PRO A 93 8.99 -4.10 8.76
CA PRO A 93 9.93 -5.14 9.17
C PRO A 93 10.22 -5.10 10.68
N GLU A 94 9.92 -3.99 11.35
CA GLU A 94 10.17 -3.83 12.79
C GLU A 94 8.92 -4.18 13.61
N ARG A 95 9.13 -4.89 14.72
CA ARG A 95 8.04 -5.16 15.68
C ARG A 95 7.58 -3.84 16.32
N PRO A 96 6.29 -3.46 16.21
CA PRO A 96 5.81 -2.24 16.82
C PRO A 96 5.79 -2.33 18.35
N ALA A 97 6.04 -1.19 19.00
CA ALA A 97 6.00 -1.07 20.46
C ALA A 97 4.57 -0.98 21.02
N ALA A 98 3.62 -0.48 20.22
CA ALA A 98 2.20 -0.39 20.52
C ALA A 98 1.40 -0.55 19.22
N VAL A 99 0.18 -1.07 19.34
CA VAL A 99 -0.69 -1.36 18.20
C VAL A 99 -2.07 -0.77 18.48
N SER A 100 -2.60 0.00 17.52
CA SER A 100 -3.98 0.49 17.55
C SER A 100 -4.94 -0.66 17.17
N GLU A 101 -6.17 -0.65 17.68
CA GLU A 101 -7.15 -1.70 17.36
C GLU A 101 -7.51 -1.76 15.86
N SER A 102 -7.35 -0.65 15.13
CA SER A 102 -7.65 -0.57 13.69
C SER A 102 -6.58 -1.20 12.81
N TRP A 103 -5.33 -1.30 13.27
CA TRP A 103 -4.22 -1.74 12.42
C TRP A 103 -4.28 -3.22 12.04
N PRO A 104 -4.52 -4.19 12.96
CA PRO A 104 -4.69 -5.59 12.58
C PRO A 104 -5.82 -5.80 11.56
N ALA A 105 -6.94 -5.08 11.72
CA ALA A 105 -8.05 -5.15 10.79
C ALA A 105 -7.68 -4.61 9.39
N ALA A 106 -6.90 -3.53 9.34
CA ALA A 106 -6.40 -2.99 8.08
C ALA A 106 -5.48 -4.00 7.36
N VAL A 107 -4.54 -4.63 8.08
CA VAL A 107 -3.66 -5.66 7.52
C VAL A 107 -4.46 -6.87 7.02
N ASP A 108 -5.41 -7.37 7.82
CA ASP A 108 -6.28 -8.50 7.44
C ASP A 108 -7.07 -8.22 6.14
N LEU A 109 -7.63 -7.02 6.01
CA LEU A 109 -8.32 -6.61 4.78
C LEU A 109 -7.40 -6.65 3.54
N THR A 110 -6.14 -6.27 3.69
CA THR A 110 -5.20 -6.27 2.56
C THR A 110 -4.78 -7.66 2.09
N LEU A 111 -4.84 -8.69 2.94
CA LEU A 111 -4.56 -10.08 2.54
C LEU A 111 -5.53 -10.61 1.48
N GLY A 112 -6.69 -9.97 1.33
CA GLY A 112 -7.66 -10.25 0.26
C GLY A 112 -7.32 -9.61 -1.09
N LEU A 113 -6.33 -8.74 -1.18
CA LEU A 113 -6.01 -7.97 -2.39
C LEU A 113 -4.97 -8.65 -3.29
N PHE A 114 -4.22 -9.61 -2.77
CA PHE A 114 -3.13 -10.28 -3.50
C PHE A 114 -3.01 -11.76 -3.13
N ASP A 115 -2.46 -12.55 -4.07
CA ASP A 115 -2.38 -14.01 -3.95
C ASP A 115 -1.03 -14.53 -3.47
N THR A 116 0.08 -13.98 -3.98
CA THR A 116 1.43 -14.49 -3.71
C THR A 116 2.31 -13.49 -2.98
N GLU A 117 2.52 -12.31 -3.56
CA GLU A 117 3.45 -11.31 -3.05
C GLU A 117 2.98 -9.90 -3.39
N THR A 118 3.49 -8.95 -2.62
CA THR A 118 3.34 -7.52 -2.85
C THR A 118 4.60 -6.97 -3.49
N ILE A 119 4.50 -5.78 -4.08
CA ILE A 119 5.63 -5.11 -4.72
C ILE A 119 6.66 -4.67 -3.67
N ASP A 120 6.22 -4.29 -2.46
CA ASP A 120 7.03 -3.58 -1.47
C ASP A 120 7.07 -4.21 -0.07
N SER A 121 6.16 -5.11 0.25
CA SER A 121 5.92 -5.59 1.62
C SER A 121 6.13 -7.10 1.79
N GLY A 122 6.70 -7.76 0.79
CA GLY A 122 7.04 -9.19 0.82
C GLY A 122 5.89 -10.10 0.40
N SER A 123 6.03 -11.38 0.74
CA SER A 123 5.10 -12.45 0.40
C SER A 123 3.84 -12.43 1.28
N LYS A 124 2.80 -13.13 0.85
CA LYS A 124 1.57 -13.29 1.62
C LYS A 124 1.81 -13.87 3.01
N SER A 125 2.70 -14.85 3.12
CA SER A 125 3.11 -15.39 4.43
C SER A 125 3.80 -14.35 5.31
N ASP A 126 4.63 -13.47 4.73
CA ASP A 126 5.30 -12.42 5.52
C ASP A 126 4.28 -11.45 6.12
N VAL A 127 3.23 -11.10 5.35
CA VAL A 127 2.14 -10.22 5.81
C VAL A 127 1.26 -10.92 6.85
N GLU A 128 0.97 -12.22 6.68
CA GLU A 128 0.26 -13.02 7.68
C GLU A 128 1.04 -13.14 8.99
N ASP A 129 2.35 -13.37 8.92
CA ASP A 129 3.24 -13.41 10.09
C ASP A 129 3.27 -12.04 10.79
N PHE A 130 3.32 -10.95 10.03
CA PHE A 130 3.22 -9.60 10.58
C PHE A 130 1.89 -9.36 11.31
N LEU A 131 0.77 -9.81 10.75
CA LEU A 131 -0.53 -9.75 11.43
C LEU A 131 -0.50 -10.51 12.77
N GLN A 132 0.14 -11.68 12.85
CA GLN A 132 0.31 -12.39 14.12
C GLN A 132 1.15 -11.61 15.13
N VAL A 133 2.18 -10.89 14.67
CA VAL A 133 2.97 -9.99 15.54
C VAL A 133 2.11 -8.87 16.09
N LEU A 134 1.26 -8.24 15.28
CA LEU A 134 0.35 -7.19 15.72
C LEU A 134 -0.62 -7.70 16.80
N LEU A 135 -1.23 -8.86 16.57
CA LEU A 135 -2.16 -9.48 17.52
C LEU A 135 -1.46 -9.86 18.83
N SER A 136 -0.24 -10.40 18.77
CA SER A 136 0.58 -10.68 19.96
C SER A 136 0.85 -9.40 20.75
N VAL A 137 1.25 -8.30 20.12
CA VAL A 137 1.48 -7.02 20.85
C VAL A 137 0.19 -6.50 21.50
N MET A 138 -0.96 -6.67 20.85
CA MET A 138 -2.25 -6.19 21.36
C MET A 138 -2.79 -7.01 22.54
N TYR A 139 -2.49 -8.32 22.61
CA TYR A 139 -3.04 -9.23 23.63
C TYR A 139 -2.04 -9.74 24.67
N ASP A 140 -0.73 -9.66 24.40
CA ASP A 140 0.33 -10.07 25.34
C ASP A 140 0.90 -8.88 26.17
N GLY A 141 0.37 -7.67 25.96
CA GLY A 141 0.74 -6.42 26.66
C GLY A 141 0.00 -6.18 27.97
#